data_AF-A0AA96XPR2-F1
#
_entry.id   AF-A0AA96XPR2-F1
#
_cell.length_a   1.000
_cell.length_b   1.000
_cell.length_c   1.000
_cell.angle_alpha   90.00
_cell.angle_beta   90.00
_cell.angle_gamma   90.00
#
_symmetry.space_group_name_H-M   'P 1'
#
loop_
_entity.id
_entity.type
_entity.pdbx_description
1 polymer ?
#
loop_
_entity_poly.entity_id
_entity_poly.type
_entity_poly.pdbx_seq_one_letter_code
_entity_poly.pdbx_strand_id
1 'polypeptide(L)'
;MEGTWAGVFQLADTLNLERNYLPSLHVAFACTAALAYAERAGVLGRILFGLWALAIAASTLLIHEHHVVDVVAGVLLAWGTWSWVAPRARRTAFLDALRVEALCARESYRFARRHLRYGLIALVLYRYAVSRWWREARVARVGFCFLQLVDDVLDGDRAVDGEPLAWVDALLLELESGRGEDRGTAATLGRVLLERLGGDSARAQVFALVRTMRKDRERVKAGQWWSEEALRAQQRDTFCLSVDLMLHVAGAGVRAEDAPALVEAFGWCSVMRDLREDLAQGLYNVPEEVAAAVRGGGADPTDIDALLGTEAGRAWMTAEHVRARALLDDSTGQLAALEGRPGLALLRLFHRSIESFWRKRLPRRHPFLAEVTARQLQGA
;
A
#
# COMPACT_ATOMS: atom_id res chain seq x y z
N MET A 1 -36.53 -1.54 28.54
CA MET A 1 -37.24 -2.58 27.75
C MET A 1 -36.20 -3.30 26.92
N GLU A 2 -35.99 -4.59 27.17
CA GLU A 2 -35.04 -5.42 26.42
C GLU A 2 -35.76 -6.00 25.20
N GLY A 3 -35.25 -5.68 24.02
CA GLY A 3 -35.71 -6.23 22.76
C GLY A 3 -34.58 -6.24 21.75
N THR A 4 -34.64 -7.10 20.76
CA THR A 4 -33.64 -7.30 19.68
C THR A 4 -33.30 -6.02 18.90
N TRP A 5 -34.08 -4.96 19.06
CA TRP A 5 -33.88 -3.63 18.47
C TRP A 5 -33.23 -2.62 19.43
N ALA A 6 -33.02 -2.96 20.71
CA ALA A 6 -32.47 -2.06 21.71
C ALA A 6 -31.05 -1.58 21.35
N GLY A 7 -30.23 -2.44 20.73
CA GLY A 7 -28.91 -2.03 20.23
C GLY A 7 -28.98 -1.08 19.03
N VAL A 8 -30.00 -1.21 18.17
CA VAL A 8 -30.25 -0.29 17.05
C VAL A 8 -30.79 1.05 17.55
N PHE A 9 -31.68 1.03 18.55
CA PHE A 9 -32.16 2.24 19.21
C PHE A 9 -31.07 2.92 20.03
N GLN A 10 -30.17 2.19 20.71
CA GLN A 10 -29.02 2.79 21.38
C GLN A 10 -28.00 3.35 20.38
N LEU A 11 -27.80 2.71 19.22
CA LEU A 11 -26.99 3.26 18.13
C LEU A 11 -27.65 4.50 17.52
N ALA A 12 -28.97 4.48 17.35
CA ALA A 12 -29.74 5.61 16.88
C ALA A 12 -29.69 6.76 17.90
N ASP A 13 -29.84 6.50 19.19
CA ASP A 13 -29.75 7.49 20.28
C ASP A 13 -28.33 8.04 20.44
N THR A 14 -27.29 7.23 20.25
CA THR A 14 -25.90 7.69 20.25
C THR A 14 -25.54 8.51 19.01
N LEU A 15 -26.13 8.21 17.84
CA LEU A 15 -26.07 9.05 16.65
C LEU A 15 -26.97 10.29 16.75
N ASN A 16 -28.08 10.18 17.49
CA ASN A 16 -29.05 11.23 17.76
C ASN A 16 -28.63 12.09 18.96
N LEU A 17 -27.31 12.14 19.26
CA LEU A 17 -26.60 13.06 20.16
C LEU A 17 -27.59 13.99 20.86
N GLU A 18 -27.85 13.79 22.16
CA GLU A 18 -28.80 14.54 23.02
C GLU A 18 -28.68 16.09 22.97
N ARG A 19 -27.80 16.62 22.11
CA ARG A 19 -27.47 18.02 21.87
C ARG A 19 -27.11 18.31 20.41
N ASN A 20 -27.92 17.89 19.44
CA ASN A 20 -27.65 18.13 18.02
C ASN A 20 -28.01 19.58 17.59
N TYR A 21 -27.35 20.57 18.20
CA TYR A 21 -27.77 21.97 18.11
C TYR A 21 -27.28 22.71 16.85
N LEU A 22 -26.50 22.10 15.94
CA LEU A 22 -26.17 22.70 14.64
C LEU A 22 -25.39 21.72 13.74
N PRO A 23 -25.86 21.33 12.53
CA PRO A 23 -27.17 21.57 11.93
C PRO A 23 -28.24 20.55 12.36
N SER A 24 -29.52 20.91 12.28
CA SER A 24 -30.61 19.94 12.50
C SER A 24 -30.61 18.87 11.41
N LEU A 25 -30.20 17.64 11.75
CA LEU A 25 -30.12 16.52 10.80
C LEU A 25 -31.52 16.06 10.34
N HIS A 26 -32.54 16.18 11.19
CA HIS A 26 -33.93 15.88 10.83
C HIS A 26 -34.43 16.80 9.71
N VAL A 27 -34.19 18.10 9.85
CA VAL A 27 -34.51 19.09 8.80
C VAL A 27 -33.68 18.83 7.55
N ALA A 28 -32.38 18.56 7.69
CA ALA A 28 -31.52 18.25 6.55
C ALA A 28 -32.02 17.01 5.79
N PHE A 29 -32.43 15.95 6.49
CA PHE A 29 -33.00 14.74 5.91
C PHE A 29 -34.31 15.02 5.18
N ALA A 30 -35.27 15.70 5.83
CA ALA A 30 -36.57 16.03 5.24
C ALA A 30 -36.42 16.88 3.97
N CYS A 31 -35.58 17.92 4.01
CA CYS A 31 -35.30 18.77 2.85
C CYS A 31 -34.59 18.00 1.73
N THR A 32 -33.60 17.15 2.04
CA THR A 32 -32.90 16.35 1.02
C THR A 32 -33.85 15.33 0.38
N ALA A 33 -34.70 14.67 1.16
CA ALA A 33 -35.72 13.75 0.66
C ALA A 33 -36.72 14.48 -0.24
N ALA A 34 -37.20 15.65 0.17
CA ALA A 34 -38.11 16.45 -0.64
C ALA A 34 -37.49 16.84 -1.99
N LEU A 35 -36.22 17.25 -2.00
CA LEU A 35 -35.47 17.53 -3.23
C LEU A 35 -35.33 16.29 -4.13
N ALA A 36 -35.06 15.12 -3.55
CA ALA A 36 -34.93 13.87 -4.29
C ALA A 36 -36.23 13.38 -4.92
N TYR A 37 -37.33 13.43 -4.18
CA TYR A 37 -38.64 13.03 -4.71
C TYR A 37 -39.20 14.08 -5.69
N ALA A 38 -38.92 15.37 -5.47
CA ALA A 38 -39.31 16.46 -6.37
C ALA A 38 -38.70 16.34 -7.78
N GLU A 39 -37.51 15.75 -7.91
CA GLU A 39 -36.92 15.49 -9.23
C GLU A 39 -37.66 14.41 -10.03
N ARG A 40 -38.26 13.45 -9.34
CA ARG A 40 -38.97 12.31 -9.95
C ARG A 40 -40.48 12.53 -10.08
N ALA A 41 -41.00 13.62 -9.51
CA ALA A 41 -42.41 13.95 -9.49
C ALA A 41 -42.73 15.20 -10.33
N GLY A 42 -43.98 15.27 -10.81
CA GLY A 42 -44.52 16.48 -11.44
C GLY A 42 -44.70 17.63 -10.45
N VAL A 43 -45.18 18.78 -10.94
CA VAL A 43 -45.33 20.03 -10.16
C VAL A 43 -46.08 19.82 -8.84
N LEU A 44 -47.16 19.02 -8.85
CA LEU A 44 -47.94 18.69 -7.65
C LEU A 44 -47.13 17.94 -6.59
N GLY A 45 -46.31 16.97 -7.00
CA GLY A 45 -45.45 16.23 -6.07
C GLY A 45 -44.38 17.13 -5.44
N ARG A 46 -43.81 18.06 -6.21
CA ARG A 46 -42.85 19.04 -5.67
C ARG A 46 -43.46 19.90 -4.57
N ILE A 47 -44.70 20.36 -4.78
CA ILE A 47 -45.43 21.16 -3.80
C ILE A 47 -45.72 20.31 -2.55
N LEU A 48 -46.23 19.09 -2.72
CA LEU A 48 -46.56 18.20 -1.60
C LEU A 48 -45.33 17.86 -0.75
N PHE A 49 -44.22 17.48 -1.37
CA PHE A 49 -42.97 17.17 -0.65
C PHE A 49 -42.34 18.41 -0.01
N GLY A 50 -42.45 19.58 -0.65
CA GLY A 50 -42.00 20.85 -0.08
C GLY A 50 -42.80 21.23 1.17
N LEU A 51 -44.13 21.11 1.12
CA LEU A 51 -45.01 21.34 2.27
C LEU A 51 -44.75 20.35 3.40
N TRP A 52 -44.51 19.08 3.07
CA TRP A 52 -44.13 18.07 4.05
C TRP A 52 -42.80 18.42 4.75
N ALA A 53 -41.75 18.77 4.01
CA ALA A 53 -40.48 19.17 4.61
C ALA A 53 -40.61 20.44 5.48
N LEU A 54 -41.43 21.40 5.05
CA LEU A 54 -41.75 22.59 5.83
C LEU A 54 -42.48 22.25 7.13
N ALA A 55 -43.43 21.30 7.08
CA ALA A 55 -44.15 20.83 8.26
C ALA A 55 -43.21 20.14 9.26
N ILE A 56 -42.25 19.34 8.78
CA ILE A 56 -41.21 18.73 9.63
C ILE A 56 -40.34 19.83 10.27
N ALA A 57 -39.88 20.81 9.50
CA ALA A 57 -39.08 21.92 10.03
C ALA A 57 -39.85 22.76 11.07
N ALA A 58 -41.13 23.04 10.81
CA ALA A 58 -42.00 23.73 11.77
C ALA A 58 -42.20 22.89 13.04
N SER A 59 -42.42 21.57 12.91
CA SER A 59 -42.54 20.65 14.03
C SER A 59 -41.28 20.68 14.92
N THR A 60 -40.09 20.67 14.33
CA THR A 60 -38.83 20.73 15.10
C THR A 60 -38.65 22.02 15.90
N LEU A 61 -39.23 23.14 15.45
CA LEU A 61 -39.23 24.40 16.21
C LEU A 61 -40.30 24.41 17.32
N LEU A 62 -41.48 23.86 17.02
CA LEU A 62 -42.62 23.87 17.94
C LEU A 62 -42.41 22.98 19.17
N ILE A 63 -41.66 21.89 19.03
CA ILE A 63 -41.29 21.02 20.15
C ILE A 63 -40.19 21.69 21.02
N HIS A 64 -39.69 22.88 20.64
CA HIS A 64 -38.62 23.63 21.33
C HIS A 64 -37.30 22.85 21.47
N GLU A 65 -37.12 21.80 20.66
CA GLU A 65 -35.91 20.96 20.65
C GLU A 65 -34.75 21.62 19.92
N HIS A 66 -35.03 22.57 19.02
CA HIS A 66 -34.04 23.23 18.17
C HIS A 66 -34.26 24.75 18.07
N HIS A 67 -33.17 25.50 17.96
CA HIS A 67 -33.24 26.90 17.61
C HIS A 67 -33.46 27.08 16.10
N VAL A 68 -33.95 28.25 15.70
CA VAL A 68 -34.12 28.62 14.27
C VAL A 68 -32.81 28.46 13.49
N VAL A 69 -31.66 28.72 14.12
CA VAL A 69 -30.35 28.60 13.48
C VAL A 69 -30.03 27.15 13.10
N ASP A 70 -30.46 26.17 13.90
CA ASP A 70 -30.29 24.73 13.67
C ASP A 70 -31.05 24.29 12.43
N VAL A 71 -32.29 24.79 12.28
CA VAL A 71 -33.16 24.54 11.12
C VAL A 71 -32.58 25.17 9.87
N VAL A 72 -32.16 26.44 9.94
CA VAL A 72 -31.52 27.14 8.81
C VAL A 72 -30.24 26.40 8.38
N ALA A 73 -29.40 25.98 9.33
CA ALA A 73 -28.21 25.21 9.01
C ALA A 73 -28.54 23.82 8.43
N GLY A 74 -29.62 23.17 8.87
CA GLY A 74 -30.14 21.93 8.29
C GLY A 74 -30.59 22.10 6.84
N VAL A 75 -31.33 23.17 6.54
CA VAL A 75 -31.74 23.54 5.17
C VAL A 75 -30.52 23.84 4.30
N LEU A 76 -29.56 24.62 4.80
CA LEU A 76 -28.31 24.93 4.09
C LEU A 76 -27.47 23.67 3.83
N LEU A 77 -27.42 22.75 4.80
CA LEU A 77 -26.75 21.46 4.61
C LEU A 77 -27.44 20.66 3.50
N ALA A 78 -28.77 20.52 3.52
CA ALA A 78 -29.53 19.84 2.48
C ALA A 78 -29.35 20.47 1.09
N TRP A 79 -29.39 21.80 1.02
CA TRP A 79 -29.17 22.53 -0.21
C TRP A 79 -27.73 22.35 -0.73
N GLY A 80 -26.73 22.43 0.14
CA GLY A 80 -25.33 22.24 -0.21
C GLY A 80 -25.02 20.81 -0.67
N THR A 81 -25.55 19.80 0.03
CA THR A 81 -25.41 18.40 -0.39
C THR A 81 -26.12 18.16 -1.73
N TRP A 82 -27.35 18.65 -1.90
CA TRP A 82 -28.08 18.48 -3.15
C TRP A 82 -27.46 19.24 -4.33
N SER A 83 -26.94 20.44 -4.11
CA SER A 83 -26.41 21.29 -5.18
C SER A 83 -24.98 20.91 -5.57
N TRP A 84 -24.17 20.41 -4.63
CA TRP A 84 -22.74 20.15 -4.88
C TRP A 84 -22.34 18.67 -4.80
N VAL A 85 -22.95 17.90 -3.90
CA VAL A 85 -22.62 16.49 -3.71
C VAL A 85 -23.45 15.62 -4.65
N ALA A 86 -24.76 15.83 -4.77
CA ALA A 86 -25.61 14.99 -5.61
C ALA A 86 -25.20 14.97 -7.10
N PRO A 87 -24.84 16.09 -7.76
CA PRO A 87 -24.37 16.07 -9.14
C PRO A 87 -23.04 15.34 -9.30
N ARG A 88 -22.19 15.33 -8.27
CA ARG A 88 -20.94 14.57 -8.25
C ARG A 88 -21.18 13.09 -7.99
N ALA A 89 -22.03 12.75 -7.02
CA ALA A 89 -22.41 11.38 -6.70
C ALA A 89 -23.16 10.68 -7.84
N ARG A 90 -23.89 11.43 -8.68
CA ARG A 90 -24.51 10.90 -9.91
C ARG A 90 -23.49 10.54 -11.00
N ARG A 91 -22.25 11.01 -10.92
CA ARG A 91 -21.19 10.62 -11.86
C ARG A 91 -20.61 9.29 -11.39
N THR A 92 -20.85 8.23 -12.15
CA THR A 92 -20.29 6.88 -11.90
C THR A 92 -18.78 6.94 -11.63
N ALA A 93 -18.04 7.68 -12.45
CA ALA A 93 -16.60 7.87 -12.29
C ALA A 93 -16.17 8.46 -10.92
N PHE A 94 -17.02 9.26 -10.25
CA PHE A 94 -16.74 9.79 -8.92
C PHE A 94 -17.00 8.73 -7.84
N LEU A 95 -18.08 7.95 -7.95
CA LEU A 95 -18.35 6.85 -7.04
C LEU A 95 -17.29 5.75 -7.16
N ASP A 96 -16.89 5.40 -8.38
CA ASP A 96 -15.82 4.42 -8.64
C ASP A 96 -14.50 4.91 -8.05
N ALA A 97 -14.19 6.19 -8.23
CA ALA A 97 -13.04 6.83 -7.60
C ALA A 97 -13.06 6.71 -6.07
N LEU A 98 -14.20 6.99 -5.42
CA LEU A 98 -14.33 6.85 -3.96
C LEU A 98 -14.24 5.40 -3.51
N ARG A 99 -14.85 4.47 -4.24
CA ARG A 99 -14.78 3.03 -3.98
C ARG A 99 -13.33 2.55 -4.00
N VAL A 100 -12.55 2.95 -5.01
CA VAL A 100 -11.12 2.60 -5.12
C VAL A 100 -10.30 3.19 -3.97
N GLU A 101 -10.54 4.44 -3.57
CA GLU A 101 -9.85 5.03 -2.41
C GLU A 101 -10.23 4.31 -1.11
N ALA A 102 -11.50 3.93 -0.94
CA ALA A 102 -11.93 3.13 0.22
C ALA A 102 -11.25 1.76 0.26
N LEU A 103 -11.06 1.11 -0.90
CA LEU A 103 -10.27 -0.11 -1.00
C LEU A 103 -8.81 0.15 -0.59
N CYS A 104 -8.17 1.19 -1.13
CA CYS A 104 -6.79 1.54 -0.78
C CYS A 104 -6.63 1.83 0.73
N ALA A 105 -7.56 2.57 1.33
CA ALA A 105 -7.56 2.86 2.76
C ALA A 105 -7.71 1.58 3.61
N ARG A 106 -8.63 0.69 3.21
CA ARG A 106 -8.83 -0.60 3.89
C ARG A 106 -7.59 -1.50 3.81
N GLU A 107 -6.98 -1.61 2.63
CA GLU A 107 -5.76 -2.40 2.45
C GLU A 107 -4.58 -1.77 3.21
N SER A 108 -4.40 -0.44 3.16
CA SER A 108 -3.39 0.27 3.95
C SER A 108 -3.54 0.01 5.46
N TYR A 109 -4.77 -0.01 5.97
CA TYR A 109 -5.04 -0.34 7.37
C TYR A 109 -4.66 -1.79 7.70
N ARG A 110 -4.98 -2.76 6.82
CA ARG A 110 -4.58 -4.16 7.00
C ARG A 110 -3.06 -4.30 7.04
N PHE A 111 -2.34 -3.67 6.10
CA PHE A 111 -0.88 -3.72 6.08
C PHE A 111 -0.29 -3.08 7.34
N ALA A 112 -0.82 -1.95 7.79
CA ALA A 112 -0.37 -1.27 9.00
C ALA A 112 -0.58 -2.11 10.28
N ARG A 113 -1.64 -2.92 10.34
CA ARG A 113 -1.87 -3.88 11.43
C ARG A 113 -0.85 -5.02 11.44
N ARG A 114 -0.35 -5.44 10.28
CA ARG A 114 0.73 -6.44 10.17
C ARG A 114 2.05 -5.84 10.64
N HIS A 115 2.42 -4.66 10.13
CA HIS A 115 3.65 -4.00 10.53
C HIS A 115 3.56 -2.48 10.40
N LEU A 116 4.03 -1.76 11.42
CA LEU A 116 4.01 -0.28 11.49
C LEU A 116 4.67 0.41 10.27
N ARG A 117 5.65 -0.25 9.64
CA ARG A 117 6.32 0.23 8.42
C ARG A 117 5.34 0.57 7.29
N TYR A 118 4.32 -0.27 7.11
CA TYR A 118 3.32 -0.07 6.06
C TYR A 118 2.39 1.10 6.39
N GLY A 119 2.14 1.36 7.67
CA GLY A 119 1.45 2.57 8.12
C GLY A 119 2.23 3.85 7.78
N LEU A 120 3.56 3.83 7.94
CA LEU A 120 4.43 4.95 7.55
C LEU A 120 4.43 5.17 6.03
N ILE A 121 4.49 4.10 5.24
CA ILE A 121 4.41 4.18 3.77
C ILE A 121 3.06 4.79 3.36
N ALA A 122 1.95 4.29 3.93
CA ALA A 122 0.63 4.83 3.67
C ALA A 122 0.55 6.33 4.01
N LEU A 123 1.06 6.74 5.18
CA LEU A 123 1.10 8.15 5.58
C LEU A 123 1.86 9.02 4.57
N VAL A 124 3.00 8.54 4.08
CA VAL A 124 3.79 9.24 3.05
C VAL A 124 3.00 9.35 1.74
N LEU A 125 2.35 8.28 1.28
CA LEU A 125 1.54 8.27 0.05
C LEU A 125 0.32 9.20 0.14
N TYR A 126 -0.32 9.28 1.32
CA TYR A 126 -1.44 10.20 1.55
C TYR A 126 -0.96 11.65 1.71
N ARG A 127 0.18 11.89 2.37
CA ARG A 127 0.79 13.22 2.43
C ARG A 127 1.16 13.73 1.05
N TYR A 128 1.70 12.87 0.19
CA TYR A 128 2.00 13.19 -1.21
C TYR A 128 0.74 13.66 -1.96
N ALA A 129 -0.41 13.03 -1.69
CA ALA A 129 -1.70 13.38 -2.27
C ALA A 129 -2.19 14.81 -1.94
N VAL A 130 -1.74 15.37 -0.81
CA VAL A 130 -2.10 16.73 -0.36
C VAL A 130 -1.26 17.80 -1.07
N SER A 131 -0.03 17.48 -1.49
CA SER A 131 0.96 18.48 -1.94
C SER A 131 0.96 18.86 -3.43
N ARG A 132 0.24 18.11 -4.30
CA ARG A 132 -0.19 18.40 -5.70
C ARG A 132 -0.41 17.05 -6.42
N TRP A 133 -1.20 17.05 -7.51
CA TRP A 133 -1.49 15.88 -8.37
C TRP A 133 -2.24 14.73 -7.69
N TRP A 134 -3.48 15.01 -7.26
CA TRP A 134 -4.39 14.00 -6.68
C TRP A 134 -4.55 12.75 -7.57
N ARG A 135 -4.38 12.90 -8.89
CA ARG A 135 -4.38 11.81 -9.88
C ARG A 135 -3.13 10.93 -9.81
N GLU A 136 -1.93 11.49 -9.84
CA GLU A 136 -0.66 10.73 -9.76
C GLU A 136 -0.51 10.05 -8.40
N ALA A 137 -0.84 10.77 -7.33
CA ALA A 137 -0.84 10.21 -5.98
C ALA A 137 -1.81 9.04 -5.84
N ARG A 138 -2.93 9.04 -6.56
CA ARG A 138 -3.85 7.90 -6.62
C ARG A 138 -3.19 6.70 -7.32
N VAL A 139 -2.53 6.90 -8.46
CA VAL A 139 -1.84 5.78 -9.15
C VAL A 139 -0.79 5.16 -8.23
N ALA A 140 -0.05 5.97 -7.47
CA ALA A 140 0.91 5.47 -6.49
C ALA A 140 0.24 4.65 -5.37
N ARG A 141 -0.86 5.13 -4.80
CA ARG A 141 -1.62 4.39 -3.77
C ARG A 141 -2.21 3.09 -4.30
N VAL A 142 -2.84 3.12 -5.48
CA VAL A 142 -3.43 1.95 -6.11
C VAL A 142 -2.35 0.93 -6.44
N GLY A 143 -1.23 1.37 -7.03
CA GLY A 143 -0.12 0.48 -7.37
C GLY A 143 0.52 -0.14 -6.14
N PHE A 144 0.77 0.64 -5.09
CA PHE A 144 1.25 0.13 -3.81
C PHE A 144 0.29 -0.90 -3.21
N CYS A 145 -1.02 -0.59 -3.13
CA CYS A 145 -1.99 -1.51 -2.55
C CYS A 145 -2.18 -2.77 -3.39
N PHE A 146 -2.12 -2.66 -4.72
CA PHE A 146 -2.21 -3.81 -5.61
C PHE A 146 -1.02 -4.74 -5.44
N LEU A 147 0.20 -4.20 -5.58
CA LEU A 147 1.43 -5.00 -5.52
C LEU A 147 1.65 -5.58 -4.12
N GLN A 148 1.41 -4.80 -3.06
CA GLN A 148 1.52 -5.31 -1.68
C GLN A 148 0.45 -6.37 -1.36
N LEU A 149 -0.74 -6.29 -1.96
CA LEU A 149 -1.74 -7.33 -1.80
C LEU A 149 -1.28 -8.64 -2.45
N VAL A 150 -0.74 -8.57 -3.66
CA VAL A 150 -0.19 -9.74 -4.37
C VAL A 150 0.99 -10.34 -3.59
N ASP A 151 1.88 -9.49 -3.08
CA ASP A 151 2.99 -9.83 -2.17
C ASP A 151 2.49 -10.59 -0.94
N ASP A 152 1.54 -10.02 -0.20
CA ASP A 152 0.95 -10.64 0.99
C ASP A 152 0.37 -12.05 0.69
N VAL A 153 -0.22 -12.26 -0.49
CA VAL A 153 -0.76 -13.57 -0.89
C VAL A 153 0.36 -14.56 -1.19
N LEU A 154 1.39 -14.15 -1.93
CA LEU A 154 2.52 -15.00 -2.29
C LEU A 154 3.37 -15.36 -1.06
N ASP A 155 3.56 -14.44 -0.13
CA ASP A 155 4.31 -14.65 1.12
C ASP A 155 3.51 -15.45 2.18
N GLY A 156 2.21 -15.64 1.96
CA GLY A 156 1.33 -16.35 2.89
C GLY A 156 0.81 -15.49 4.05
N ASP A 157 1.08 -14.19 4.06
CA ASP A 157 0.51 -13.21 5.00
C ASP A 157 -1.00 -12.98 4.78
N ARG A 158 -1.53 -13.39 3.63
CA ARG A 158 -2.94 -13.34 3.29
C ARG A 158 -3.43 -14.68 2.78
N ALA A 159 -4.36 -15.26 3.53
CA ALA A 159 -5.08 -16.45 3.11
C ALA A 159 -5.94 -16.19 1.86
N VAL A 160 -5.90 -17.13 0.93
CA VAL A 160 -6.77 -17.22 -0.24
C VAL A 160 -7.31 -18.65 -0.35
N ASP A 161 -8.41 -18.82 -1.05
CA ASP A 161 -8.92 -20.15 -1.35
C ASP A 161 -8.00 -20.84 -2.36
N GLY A 162 -7.42 -21.97 -1.98
CA GLY A 162 -6.49 -22.74 -2.81
C GLY A 162 -5.04 -22.28 -2.70
N GLU A 163 -4.22 -22.65 -3.70
CA GLU A 163 -2.79 -22.32 -3.72
C GLU A 163 -2.55 -20.87 -4.20
N PRO A 164 -1.75 -20.06 -3.49
CA PRO A 164 -1.38 -18.70 -3.89
C PRO A 164 -0.93 -18.54 -5.36
N LEU A 165 -0.14 -19.48 -5.88
CA LEU A 165 0.30 -19.46 -7.29
C LEU A 165 -0.89 -19.53 -8.26
N ALA A 166 -1.83 -20.43 -8.02
CA ALA A 166 -3.02 -20.58 -8.87
C ALA A 166 -3.93 -19.34 -8.78
N TRP A 167 -4.02 -18.74 -7.59
CA TRP A 167 -4.74 -17.48 -7.40
C TRP A 167 -4.12 -16.32 -8.19
N VAL A 168 -2.78 -16.18 -8.15
CA VAL A 168 -2.08 -15.16 -8.94
C VAL A 168 -2.21 -15.42 -10.44
N ASP A 169 -2.14 -16.68 -10.88
CA ASP A 169 -2.32 -17.02 -12.30
C ASP A 169 -3.70 -16.63 -12.82
N ALA A 170 -4.75 -16.91 -12.04
CA ALA A 170 -6.10 -16.48 -12.38
C ALA A 170 -6.21 -14.94 -12.44
N LEU A 171 -5.59 -14.24 -11.48
CA LEU A 171 -5.56 -12.77 -11.46
C LEU A 171 -4.84 -12.20 -12.69
N LEU A 172 -3.68 -12.77 -13.07
CA LEU A 172 -2.94 -12.34 -14.24
C LEU A 172 -3.75 -12.54 -15.53
N LEU A 173 -4.37 -13.70 -15.70
CA LEU A 173 -5.23 -14.00 -16.85
C LEU A 173 -6.42 -13.03 -16.95
N GLU A 174 -7.06 -12.71 -15.82
CA GLU A 174 -8.16 -11.72 -15.78
C GLU A 174 -7.67 -10.34 -16.21
N LEU A 175 -6.53 -9.89 -15.69
CA LEU A 175 -5.97 -8.57 -16.00
C LEU A 175 -5.46 -8.46 -17.44
N GLU A 176 -4.88 -9.52 -18.00
CA GLU A 176 -4.37 -9.56 -19.38
C GLU A 176 -5.51 -9.62 -20.40
N SER A 177 -6.56 -10.39 -20.13
CA SER A 177 -7.70 -10.51 -21.04
C SER A 177 -8.57 -9.26 -21.09
N GLY A 178 -8.51 -8.42 -20.05
CA GLY A 178 -9.40 -7.27 -19.86
C GLY A 178 -10.87 -7.65 -19.69
N ARG A 179 -11.17 -8.95 -19.54
CA ARG A 179 -12.52 -9.50 -19.42
C ARG A 179 -12.69 -10.08 -18.02
N GLY A 180 -13.53 -9.45 -17.21
CA GLY A 180 -13.90 -9.95 -15.89
C GLY A 180 -15.01 -9.11 -15.30
N GLU A 181 -16.08 -9.76 -14.86
CA GLU A 181 -17.04 -9.15 -13.94
C GLU A 181 -16.42 -9.16 -12.55
N ASP A 182 -16.19 -7.97 -12.00
CA ASP A 182 -15.70 -7.66 -10.66
C ASP A 182 -16.02 -8.73 -9.59
N ARG A 183 -14.99 -9.39 -9.04
CA ARG A 183 -15.16 -10.27 -7.85
C ARG A 183 -14.19 -10.03 -6.70
N GLY A 184 -13.22 -9.12 -6.84
CA GLY A 184 -12.14 -9.02 -5.85
C GLY A 184 -11.39 -7.69 -5.80
N THR A 185 -10.83 -7.39 -4.64
CA THR A 185 -10.05 -6.16 -4.40
C THR A 185 -8.80 -6.10 -5.27
N ALA A 186 -8.09 -7.23 -5.44
CA ALA A 186 -6.89 -7.31 -6.28
C ALA A 186 -7.17 -6.97 -7.74
N ALA A 187 -8.16 -7.62 -8.35
CA ALA A 187 -8.56 -7.37 -9.74
C ALA A 187 -9.00 -5.92 -9.96
N THR A 188 -9.79 -5.36 -9.04
CA THR A 188 -10.18 -3.94 -9.11
C THR A 188 -8.98 -3.00 -9.07
N LEU A 189 -8.07 -3.18 -8.10
CA LEU A 189 -6.89 -2.33 -7.99
C LEU A 189 -5.95 -2.51 -9.20
N GLY A 190 -5.76 -3.73 -9.68
CA GLY A 190 -4.93 -4.06 -10.84
C GLY A 190 -5.47 -3.41 -12.12
N ARG A 191 -6.77 -3.53 -12.41
CA ARG A 191 -7.38 -2.86 -13.58
C ARG A 191 -7.21 -1.36 -13.51
N VAL A 192 -7.54 -0.75 -12.37
CA VAL A 192 -7.42 0.70 -12.19
C VAL A 192 -5.97 1.15 -12.32
N LEU A 193 -5.00 0.37 -11.83
CA LEU A 193 -3.58 0.65 -12.05
C LEU A 193 -3.25 0.63 -13.55
N LEU A 194 -3.56 -0.45 -14.25
CA LEU A 194 -3.22 -0.64 -15.67
C LEU A 194 -3.88 0.41 -16.58
N GLU A 195 -5.13 0.78 -16.31
CA GLU A 195 -5.86 1.85 -17.02
C GLU A 195 -5.18 3.22 -16.84
N ARG A 196 -4.58 3.46 -15.67
CA ARG A 196 -3.99 4.75 -15.30
C ARG A 196 -2.52 4.87 -15.62
N LEU A 197 -1.80 3.76 -15.73
CA LEU A 197 -0.43 3.74 -16.20
C LEU A 197 -0.37 4.20 -17.66
N GLY A 198 0.48 5.19 -17.93
CA GLY A 198 0.72 5.69 -19.27
C GLY A 198 1.74 4.83 -20.00
N GLY A 199 1.37 4.29 -21.16
CA GLY A 199 2.27 3.55 -22.03
C GLY A 199 2.35 2.04 -21.74
N ASP A 200 2.55 1.28 -22.80
CA ASP A 200 2.50 -0.18 -22.76
C ASP A 200 3.69 -0.79 -22.01
N SER A 201 4.82 -0.08 -21.98
CA SER A 201 6.02 -0.50 -21.23
C SER A 201 5.75 -0.58 -19.72
N ALA A 202 5.12 0.45 -19.12
CA ALA A 202 4.83 0.45 -17.68
C ALA A 202 3.80 -0.63 -17.32
N ARG A 203 2.81 -0.89 -18.18
CA ARG A 203 1.86 -1.99 -17.99
C ARG A 203 2.55 -3.34 -18.03
N ALA A 204 3.43 -3.56 -19.01
CA ALA A 204 4.23 -4.77 -19.11
C ALA A 204 5.13 -4.98 -17.87
N GLN A 205 5.67 -3.90 -17.30
CA GLN A 205 6.45 -3.97 -16.05
C GLN A 205 5.63 -4.45 -14.85
N VAL A 206 4.33 -4.10 -14.74
CA VAL A 206 3.46 -4.63 -13.68
C VAL A 206 3.34 -6.15 -13.79
N PHE A 207 3.08 -6.66 -14.99
CA PHE A 207 2.99 -8.09 -15.23
C PHE A 207 4.33 -8.80 -15.01
N ALA A 208 5.43 -8.21 -15.47
CA ALA A 208 6.77 -8.73 -15.24
C ALA A 208 7.07 -8.81 -13.73
N LEU A 209 6.76 -7.76 -12.96
CA LEU A 209 7.00 -7.74 -11.52
C LEU A 209 6.21 -8.83 -10.80
N VAL A 210 4.91 -8.96 -11.07
CA VAL A 210 4.08 -10.01 -10.46
C VAL A 210 4.62 -11.40 -10.82
N ARG A 211 5.04 -11.63 -12.07
CA ARG A 211 5.65 -12.90 -12.47
C ARG A 211 7.01 -13.15 -11.80
N THR A 212 7.80 -12.10 -11.57
CA THR A 212 9.05 -12.21 -10.81
C THR A 212 8.77 -12.59 -9.36
N MET A 213 7.80 -11.96 -8.70
CA MET A 213 7.38 -12.31 -7.33
C MET A 213 6.87 -13.76 -7.23
N ARG A 214 6.16 -14.26 -8.25
CA ARG A 214 5.71 -15.68 -8.27
C ARG A 214 6.87 -16.66 -8.14
N LYS A 215 8.04 -16.36 -8.71
CA LYS A 215 9.22 -17.25 -8.65
C LYS A 215 9.65 -17.50 -7.20
N ASP A 216 9.50 -16.51 -6.32
CA ASP A 216 9.84 -16.67 -4.91
C ASP A 216 8.87 -17.64 -4.21
N ARG A 217 7.58 -17.59 -4.53
CA ARG A 217 6.62 -18.59 -4.05
C ARG A 217 6.87 -19.98 -4.65
N GLU A 218 7.28 -20.07 -5.92
CA GLU A 218 7.69 -21.35 -6.54
C GLU A 218 8.88 -21.96 -5.77
N ARG A 219 9.88 -21.13 -5.41
CA ARG A 219 11.02 -21.55 -4.57
C ARG A 219 10.58 -22.06 -3.21
N VAL A 220 9.71 -21.33 -2.52
CA VAL A 220 9.15 -21.72 -1.21
C VAL A 220 8.45 -23.08 -1.33
N LYS A 221 7.56 -23.23 -2.31
CA LYS A 221 6.80 -24.47 -2.52
C LYS A 221 7.71 -25.66 -2.83
N ALA A 222 8.79 -25.43 -3.57
CA ALA A 222 9.75 -26.47 -3.94
C ALA A 222 10.87 -26.68 -2.91
N GLY A 223 10.95 -25.86 -1.84
CA GLY A 223 12.02 -25.89 -0.85
C GLY A 223 13.41 -25.64 -1.45
N GLN A 224 13.49 -24.80 -2.50
CA GLN A 224 14.69 -24.65 -3.31
C GLN A 224 15.73 -23.71 -2.70
N TRP A 225 16.98 -24.16 -2.70
CA TRP A 225 18.17 -23.34 -2.48
C TRP A 225 18.73 -22.93 -3.82
N TRP A 226 19.14 -21.67 -3.95
CA TRP A 226 19.69 -21.12 -5.17
C TRP A 226 21.13 -20.67 -4.95
N SER A 227 21.92 -20.66 -6.02
CA SER A 227 23.26 -20.09 -6.02
C SER A 227 23.20 -18.59 -5.72
N GLU A 228 24.33 -18.05 -5.26
CA GLU A 228 24.47 -16.62 -5.02
C GLU A 228 24.11 -15.76 -6.25
N GLU A 229 24.53 -16.18 -7.44
CA GLU A 229 24.24 -15.48 -8.69
C GLU A 229 22.74 -15.42 -8.99
N ALA A 230 22.05 -16.55 -8.83
CA ALA A 230 20.61 -16.65 -9.09
C ALA A 230 19.81 -15.80 -8.10
N LEU A 231 20.19 -15.79 -6.81
CA LEU A 231 19.58 -14.93 -5.79
C LEU A 231 19.75 -13.45 -6.14
N ARG A 232 20.96 -13.04 -6.51
CA ARG A 232 21.25 -11.65 -6.89
C ARG A 232 20.50 -11.23 -8.16
N ALA A 233 20.40 -12.11 -9.16
CA ALA A 233 19.63 -11.85 -10.38
C ALA A 233 18.14 -11.63 -10.06
N GLN A 234 17.54 -12.51 -9.27
CA GLN A 234 16.15 -12.40 -8.84
C GLN A 234 15.88 -11.10 -8.07
N GLN A 235 16.72 -10.76 -7.10
CA GLN A 235 16.59 -9.52 -6.33
C GLN A 235 16.70 -8.29 -7.24
N ARG A 236 17.69 -8.27 -8.12
CA ARG A 236 17.89 -7.18 -9.08
C ARG A 236 16.69 -7.02 -10.00
N ASP A 237 16.14 -8.11 -10.55
CA ASP A 237 14.95 -8.05 -11.40
C ASP A 237 13.74 -7.47 -10.64
N THR A 238 13.48 -7.95 -9.42
CA THR A 238 12.38 -7.46 -8.57
C THR A 238 12.53 -5.98 -8.26
N PHE A 239 13.72 -5.54 -7.84
CA PHE A 239 13.95 -4.15 -7.45
C PHE A 239 14.07 -3.21 -8.65
N CYS A 240 14.65 -3.64 -9.77
CA CYS A 240 14.62 -2.88 -11.02
C CYS A 240 13.16 -2.58 -11.40
N LEU A 241 12.31 -3.61 -11.48
CA LEU A 241 10.91 -3.46 -11.90
C LEU A 241 10.09 -2.61 -10.94
N SER A 242 10.20 -2.85 -9.63
CA SER A 242 9.43 -2.11 -8.62
C SER A 242 9.87 -0.64 -8.49
N VAL A 243 11.17 -0.36 -8.53
CA VAL A 243 11.71 1.01 -8.49
C VAL A 243 11.35 1.75 -9.77
N ASP A 244 11.47 1.13 -10.95
CA ASP A 244 11.07 1.76 -12.22
C ASP A 244 9.59 2.12 -12.25
N LEU A 245 8.71 1.22 -11.81
CA LEU A 245 7.27 1.49 -11.74
C LEU A 245 6.97 2.69 -10.82
N MET A 246 7.61 2.74 -9.66
CA MET A 246 7.46 3.86 -8.72
C MET A 246 7.99 5.17 -9.33
N LEU A 247 9.16 5.15 -9.98
CA LEU A 247 9.73 6.32 -10.66
C LEU A 247 8.82 6.81 -11.80
N HIS A 248 8.29 5.89 -12.60
CA HIS A 248 7.34 6.18 -13.66
C HIS A 248 6.08 6.87 -13.12
N VAL A 249 5.49 6.31 -12.05
CA VAL A 249 4.29 6.90 -11.41
C VAL A 249 4.58 8.27 -10.79
N ALA A 250 5.81 8.49 -10.31
CA ALA A 250 6.26 9.79 -9.79
C ALA A 250 6.60 10.80 -10.90
N GLY A 251 6.48 10.43 -12.18
CA GLY A 251 6.88 11.29 -13.30
C GLY A 251 8.38 11.62 -13.30
N ALA A 252 9.20 10.73 -12.74
CA ALA A 252 10.63 10.93 -12.65
C ALA A 252 11.29 10.85 -14.03
N GLY A 253 12.33 11.65 -14.23
CA GLY A 253 13.20 11.58 -15.42
C GLY A 253 14.41 10.69 -15.20
N VAL A 254 14.52 10.03 -14.05
CA VAL A 254 15.51 8.98 -13.75
C VAL A 254 14.84 7.60 -13.78
N ARG A 255 15.65 6.57 -14.00
CA ARG A 255 15.28 5.15 -14.06
C ARG A 255 16.10 4.35 -13.06
N ALA A 256 15.66 3.14 -12.74
CA ALA A 256 16.39 2.23 -11.86
C ALA A 256 17.79 1.90 -12.41
N GLU A 257 17.90 1.74 -13.74
CA GLU A 257 19.16 1.51 -14.44
C GLU A 257 20.16 2.67 -14.37
N ASP A 258 19.71 3.89 -14.04
CA ASP A 258 20.60 5.03 -13.84
C ASP A 258 21.42 4.90 -12.53
N ALA A 259 21.01 4.03 -11.60
CA ALA A 259 21.67 3.80 -10.32
C ALA A 259 21.69 2.30 -9.95
N PRO A 260 22.38 1.43 -10.73
CA PRO A 260 22.34 -0.02 -10.55
C PRO A 260 22.86 -0.46 -9.18
N ALA A 261 23.86 0.23 -8.61
CA ALA A 261 24.38 -0.12 -7.29
C ALA A 261 23.34 0.14 -6.19
N LEU A 262 22.49 1.16 -6.36
CA LEU A 262 21.36 1.40 -5.45
C LEU A 262 20.31 0.27 -5.54
N VAL A 263 20.04 -0.23 -6.75
CA VAL A 263 19.13 -1.37 -6.96
C VAL A 263 19.66 -2.63 -6.27
N GLU A 264 20.95 -2.92 -6.41
CA GLU A 264 21.57 -4.04 -5.69
C GLU A 264 21.54 -3.83 -4.16
N ALA A 265 21.72 -2.59 -3.69
CA ALA A 265 21.61 -2.26 -2.28
C ALA A 265 20.17 -2.44 -1.75
N PHE A 266 19.14 -2.24 -2.57
CA PHE A 266 17.77 -2.59 -2.21
C PHE A 266 17.61 -4.10 -2.02
N GLY A 267 18.12 -4.90 -2.96
CA GLY A 267 18.14 -6.37 -2.88
C GLY A 267 18.75 -6.84 -1.56
N TRP A 268 19.97 -6.38 -1.29
CA TRP A 268 20.66 -6.65 -0.03
C TRP A 268 19.85 -6.21 1.20
N CYS A 269 19.35 -4.97 1.20
CA CYS A 269 18.63 -4.43 2.36
C CYS A 269 17.34 -5.21 2.62
N SER A 270 16.65 -5.69 1.59
CA SER A 270 15.44 -6.48 1.73
C SER A 270 15.75 -7.81 2.39
N VAL A 271 16.72 -8.57 1.85
CA VAL A 271 17.13 -9.86 2.40
C VAL A 271 17.61 -9.71 3.84
N MET A 272 18.57 -8.83 4.12
CA MET A 272 19.12 -8.72 5.48
C MET A 272 18.09 -8.21 6.50
N ARG A 273 17.05 -7.49 6.05
CA ARG A 273 16.00 -6.99 6.92
C ARG A 273 15.02 -8.08 7.33
N ASP A 274 14.67 -8.96 6.40
CA ASP A 274 13.61 -9.95 6.56
C ASP A 274 14.15 -11.40 6.62
N LEU A 275 15.48 -11.60 6.68
CA LEU A 275 16.16 -12.90 6.62
C LEU A 275 15.60 -13.95 7.60
N ARG A 276 15.29 -13.55 8.84
CA ARG A 276 14.77 -14.49 9.85
C ARG A 276 13.38 -14.97 9.44
N GLU A 277 12.52 -14.05 9.04
CA GLU A 277 11.16 -14.32 8.61
C GLU A 277 11.15 -15.16 7.32
N ASP A 278 11.96 -14.77 6.32
CA ASP A 278 12.10 -15.47 5.05
C ASP A 278 12.52 -16.93 5.26
N LEU A 279 13.56 -17.17 6.09
CA LEU A 279 14.02 -18.51 6.40
C LEU A 279 12.92 -19.35 7.10
N ALA A 280 12.19 -18.76 8.04
CA ALA A 280 11.08 -19.42 8.74
C ALA A 280 9.89 -19.75 7.82
N GLN A 281 9.71 -18.99 6.74
CA GLN A 281 8.67 -19.21 5.72
C GLN A 281 9.15 -20.15 4.59
N GLY A 282 10.40 -20.61 4.62
CA GLY A 282 10.97 -21.47 3.58
C GLY A 282 11.49 -20.73 2.35
N LEU A 283 11.60 -19.39 2.41
CA LEU A 283 12.23 -18.57 1.39
C LEU A 283 13.74 -18.44 1.69
N TYR A 284 14.54 -19.33 1.12
CA TYR A 284 15.96 -19.40 1.42
C TYR A 284 16.76 -18.36 0.61
N ASN A 285 16.98 -17.18 1.20
CA ASN A 285 17.78 -16.09 0.63
C ASN A 285 19.27 -16.12 1.04
N VAL A 286 19.71 -17.25 1.62
CA VAL A 286 21.12 -17.57 1.85
C VAL A 286 21.60 -18.43 0.67
N PRO A 287 22.77 -18.15 0.08
CA PRO A 287 23.29 -18.95 -1.02
C PRO A 287 23.44 -20.44 -0.68
N GLU A 288 23.17 -21.30 -1.65
CA GLU A 288 23.27 -22.75 -1.51
C GLU A 288 24.66 -23.20 -1.00
N GLU A 289 25.71 -22.53 -1.46
CA GLU A 289 27.10 -22.82 -1.09
C GLU A 289 27.34 -22.59 0.41
N VAL A 290 26.78 -21.51 0.95
CA VAL A 290 26.84 -21.18 2.38
C VAL A 290 26.01 -22.18 3.18
N ALA A 291 24.81 -22.50 2.70
CA ALA A 291 23.94 -23.47 3.34
C ALA A 291 24.57 -24.87 3.39
N ALA A 292 25.24 -25.29 2.32
CA ALA A 292 25.96 -26.56 2.25
C ALA A 292 27.12 -26.59 3.25
N ALA A 293 27.90 -25.50 3.38
CA ALA A 293 28.97 -25.40 4.38
C ALA A 293 28.44 -25.48 5.82
N VAL A 294 27.32 -24.82 6.10
CA VAL A 294 26.64 -24.84 7.42
C VAL A 294 26.15 -26.25 7.76
N ARG A 295 25.52 -26.93 6.80
CA ARG A 295 25.10 -28.34 6.96
C ARG A 295 26.29 -29.28 7.16
N GLY A 296 27.39 -29.05 6.43
CA GLY A 296 28.63 -29.81 6.60
C GLY A 296 29.23 -29.67 8.01
N GLY A 297 28.98 -28.54 8.67
CA GLY A 297 29.30 -28.31 10.08
C GLY A 297 28.27 -28.84 11.09
N GLY A 298 27.21 -29.52 10.64
CA GLY A 298 26.17 -30.11 11.50
C GLY A 298 25.12 -29.13 12.02
N ALA A 299 25.03 -27.92 11.46
CA ALA A 299 24.04 -26.91 11.83
C ALA A 299 22.92 -26.79 10.79
N ASP A 300 21.77 -26.30 11.22
CA ASP A 300 20.62 -26.05 10.35
C ASP A 300 20.71 -24.66 9.71
N PRO A 301 20.83 -24.54 8.37
CA PRO A 301 20.88 -23.23 7.71
C PRO A 301 19.51 -22.53 7.61
N THR A 302 18.41 -23.21 7.96
CA THR A 302 17.05 -22.62 7.98
C THR A 302 16.75 -21.86 9.27
N ASP A 303 17.54 -22.07 10.32
CA ASP A 303 17.46 -21.28 11.54
C ASP A 303 18.57 -20.23 11.54
N ILE A 304 18.20 -18.96 11.64
CA ILE A 304 19.16 -17.86 11.58
C ILE A 304 20.17 -17.88 12.73
N ASP A 305 19.78 -18.37 13.91
CA ASP A 305 20.66 -18.41 15.07
C ASP A 305 21.68 -19.55 14.95
N ALA A 306 21.26 -20.72 14.43
CA ALA A 306 22.14 -21.83 14.06
C ALA A 306 23.08 -21.45 12.91
N LEU A 307 22.57 -20.81 11.85
CA LEU A 307 23.33 -20.30 10.72
C LEU A 307 24.46 -19.37 11.19
N LEU A 308 24.11 -18.32 11.94
CA LEU A 308 25.07 -17.34 12.48
C LEU A 308 25.86 -17.87 13.68
N GLY A 309 25.54 -19.08 14.16
CA GLY A 309 26.34 -19.84 15.12
C GLY A 309 27.61 -20.43 14.51
N THR A 310 27.60 -20.69 13.20
CA THR A 310 28.73 -21.27 12.46
C THR A 310 29.73 -20.21 11.98
N GLU A 311 30.96 -20.65 11.69
CA GLU A 311 31.98 -19.80 11.05
C GLU A 311 31.54 -19.38 9.63
N ALA A 312 31.03 -20.32 8.84
CA ALA A 312 30.57 -20.06 7.47
C ALA A 312 29.46 -19.01 7.40
N GLY A 313 28.44 -19.11 8.27
CA GLY A 313 27.35 -18.14 8.32
C GLY A 313 27.79 -16.75 8.78
N ARG A 314 28.68 -16.66 9.79
CA ARG A 314 29.24 -15.36 10.22
C ARG A 314 30.14 -14.73 9.16
N ALA A 315 30.95 -15.53 8.47
CA ALA A 315 31.81 -15.06 7.39
C ALA A 315 30.95 -14.50 6.24
N TRP A 316 29.90 -15.22 5.83
CA TRP A 316 28.94 -14.76 4.83
C TRP A 316 28.25 -13.45 5.23
N MET A 317 27.66 -13.37 6.43
CA MET A 317 26.99 -12.15 6.92
C MET A 317 27.96 -10.94 6.97
N THR A 318 29.22 -11.19 7.34
CA THR A 318 30.26 -10.15 7.34
C THR A 318 30.59 -9.70 5.92
N ALA A 319 30.74 -10.64 4.97
CA ALA A 319 30.99 -10.33 3.58
C ALA A 319 29.84 -9.52 2.95
N GLU A 320 28.59 -9.90 3.24
CA GLU A 320 27.40 -9.15 2.81
C GLU A 320 27.38 -7.72 3.38
N HIS A 321 27.76 -7.55 4.65
CA HIS A 321 27.83 -6.23 5.27
C HIS A 321 28.92 -5.33 4.67
N VAL A 322 30.06 -5.91 4.28
CA VAL A 322 31.13 -5.19 3.56
C VAL A 322 30.69 -4.85 2.13
N ARG A 323 30.08 -5.81 1.41
CA ARG A 323 29.55 -5.60 0.06
C ARG A 323 28.54 -4.45 0.02
N ALA A 324 27.65 -4.39 1.00
CA ALA A 324 26.66 -3.33 1.11
C ALA A 324 27.27 -1.92 1.23
N ARG A 325 28.42 -1.79 1.91
CA ARG A 325 29.14 -0.51 1.97
C ARG A 325 29.63 -0.10 0.58
N ALA A 326 30.30 -1.02 -0.14
CA ALA A 326 30.76 -0.76 -1.50
C ALA A 326 29.61 -0.36 -2.43
N LEU A 327 28.47 -1.05 -2.37
CA LEU A 327 27.26 -0.67 -3.13
C LEU A 327 26.76 0.73 -2.79
N LEU A 328 26.80 1.12 -1.51
CA LEU A 328 26.41 2.47 -1.08
C LEU A 328 27.41 3.52 -1.58
N ASP A 329 28.71 3.26 -1.54
CA ASP A 329 29.74 4.14 -2.09
C ASP A 329 29.55 4.34 -3.60
N ASP A 330 29.40 3.26 -4.36
CA ASP A 330 29.17 3.30 -5.81
C ASP A 330 27.86 4.04 -6.14
N SER A 331 26.80 3.77 -5.38
CA SER A 331 25.53 4.46 -5.57
C SER A 331 25.64 5.96 -5.29
N THR A 332 26.54 6.40 -4.40
CA THR A 332 26.79 7.82 -4.16
C THR A 332 27.34 8.49 -5.40
N GLY A 333 28.32 7.86 -6.07
CA GLY A 333 28.87 8.33 -7.34
C GLY A 333 27.81 8.38 -8.45
N GLN A 334 27.01 7.33 -8.58
CA GLN A 334 25.91 7.27 -9.56
C GLN A 334 24.87 8.37 -9.32
N LEU A 335 24.44 8.59 -8.07
CA LEU A 335 23.47 9.63 -7.73
C LEU A 335 24.03 11.06 -7.86
N ALA A 336 25.35 11.24 -7.78
CA ALA A 336 25.99 12.52 -8.07
C ALA A 336 25.97 12.83 -9.58
N ALA A 337 26.14 11.81 -10.43
CA ALA A 337 26.08 11.96 -11.89
C ALA A 337 24.68 12.32 -12.42
N LEU A 338 23.63 12.12 -11.60
CA LEU A 338 22.24 12.40 -11.96
C LEU A 338 21.75 13.80 -11.53
N GLU A 339 22.64 14.65 -10.99
CA GLU A 339 22.28 15.98 -10.49
C GLU A 339 21.42 16.78 -11.50
N GLY A 340 20.39 17.43 -10.98
CA GLY A 340 19.42 18.18 -11.79
C GLY A 340 18.35 17.34 -12.50
N ARG A 341 18.44 16.00 -12.54
CA ARG A 341 17.37 15.16 -13.12
C ARG A 341 16.16 15.05 -12.18
N PRO A 342 14.92 15.18 -12.69
CA PRO A 342 13.73 15.05 -11.87
C PRO A 342 13.59 13.64 -11.31
N GLY A 343 13.24 13.52 -10.02
CA GLY A 343 13.13 12.24 -9.31
C GLY A 343 14.37 11.81 -8.53
N LEU A 344 15.52 12.47 -8.69
CA LEU A 344 16.75 12.16 -7.95
C LEU A 344 16.58 12.20 -6.42
N ALA A 345 15.78 13.15 -5.91
CA ALA A 345 15.50 13.28 -4.48
C ALA A 345 14.87 12.00 -3.88
N LEU A 346 14.09 11.28 -4.68
CA LEU A 346 13.46 10.02 -4.29
C LEU A 346 14.52 8.91 -4.16
N LEU A 347 15.42 8.78 -5.13
CA LEU A 347 16.54 7.82 -5.04
C LEU A 347 17.47 8.13 -3.86
N ARG A 348 17.76 9.41 -3.59
CA ARG A 348 18.54 9.84 -2.41
C ARG A 348 17.86 9.55 -1.08
N LEU A 349 16.52 9.60 -1.04
CA LEU A 349 15.78 9.19 0.14
C LEU A 349 16.00 7.70 0.43
N PHE A 350 15.93 6.86 -0.60
CA PHE A 350 16.16 5.43 -0.47
C PHE A 350 17.59 5.09 -0.09
N HIS A 351 18.58 5.68 -0.76
CA HIS A 351 19.99 5.54 -0.42
C HIS A 351 20.22 5.80 1.09
N ARG A 352 19.75 6.95 1.60
CA ARG A 352 19.90 7.30 3.03
C ARG A 352 19.18 6.31 3.96
N SER A 353 18.04 5.78 3.53
CA SER A 353 17.30 4.75 4.29
C SER A 353 18.12 3.46 4.41
N ILE A 354 18.69 2.98 3.29
CA ILE A 354 19.51 1.77 3.24
C ILE A 354 20.82 1.97 4.02
N GLU A 355 21.47 3.12 3.86
CA GLU A 355 22.67 3.47 4.62
C GLU A 355 22.38 3.52 6.13
N SER A 356 21.24 4.07 6.54
CA SER A 356 20.84 4.03 7.95
C SER A 356 20.57 2.61 8.45
N PHE A 357 20.07 1.71 7.61
CA PHE A 357 19.89 0.31 7.97
C PHE A 357 21.24 -0.38 8.16
N TRP A 358 22.14 -0.26 7.18
CA TRP A 358 23.52 -0.75 7.22
C TRP A 358 24.28 -0.25 8.44
N ARG A 359 24.35 1.07 8.65
CA ARG A 359 25.18 1.65 9.71
C ARG A 359 24.64 1.38 11.13
N LYS A 360 23.32 1.27 11.29
CA LYS A 360 22.69 1.30 12.62
C LYS A 360 21.84 0.08 12.93
N ARG A 361 20.92 -0.30 12.04
CA ARG A 361 19.89 -1.30 12.38
C ARG A 361 20.45 -2.71 12.32
N LEU A 362 21.22 -3.05 11.29
CA LEU A 362 21.79 -4.39 11.16
C LEU A 362 22.82 -4.71 12.25
N PRO A 363 23.80 -3.83 12.58
CA PRO A 363 24.72 -4.07 13.70
C PRO A 363 24.05 -4.13 15.08
N ARG A 364 22.91 -3.45 15.26
CA ARG A 364 22.10 -3.59 16.48
C ARG A 364 21.45 -4.97 16.60
N ARG A 365 21.07 -5.59 15.48
CA ARG A 365 20.54 -6.96 15.44
C ARG A 365 21.65 -8.00 15.58
N HIS A 366 22.82 -7.72 15.02
CA HIS A 366 23.97 -8.62 15.02
C HIS A 366 25.23 -7.88 15.52
N PRO A 367 25.48 -7.87 16.84
CA PRO A 367 26.53 -7.05 17.45
C PRO A 367 27.95 -7.28 16.91
N PHE A 368 28.27 -8.47 16.41
CA PHE A 368 29.57 -8.77 15.82
C PHE A 368 29.88 -7.94 14.57
N LEU A 369 28.88 -7.35 13.91
CA LEU A 369 29.06 -6.44 12.79
C LEU A 369 29.45 -5.01 13.23
N ALA A 370 29.36 -4.66 14.51
CA ALA A 370 29.69 -3.33 15.00
C ALA A 370 31.17 -3.00 14.76
N GLU A 371 32.08 -3.95 15.03
CA GLU A 371 33.51 -3.77 14.76
C GLU A 371 33.81 -3.65 13.28
N VAL A 372 33.17 -4.47 12.46
CA VAL A 372 33.28 -4.40 10.98
C VAL A 372 32.86 -3.03 10.49
N THR A 373 31.74 -2.52 11.01
CA THR A 373 31.23 -1.18 10.68
C THR A 373 32.22 -0.08 11.07
N ALA A 374 32.81 -0.16 12.27
CA ALA A 374 33.81 0.80 12.73
C ALA A 374 35.04 0.83 11.82
N ARG A 375 35.56 -0.35 11.41
CA ARG A 375 36.69 -0.45 10.48
C ARG A 375 36.38 0.15 9.11
N GLN A 376 35.19 -0.13 8.56
CA GLN A 376 34.75 0.43 7.27
C GLN A 376 34.63 1.95 7.31
N LEU A 377 34.16 2.52 8.43
CA LEU A 377 34.05 3.98 8.59
C LEU A 377 35.40 4.68 8.84
N GLN A 378 36.44 3.95 9.28
CA GLN A 378 37.79 4.49 9.49
C GLN A 378 38.64 4.46 8.21
N GLY A 379 38.28 3.60 7.24
CA GLY A 379 38.97 3.45 5.96
C GLY A 379 38.37 4.25 4.79
N ALA A 380 37.25 4.93 5.01
CA ALA A 380 36.61 5.87 4.08
C ALA A 380 36.96 7.31 4.47
#